data_AF-A0A1C7HV55-F1
#
_entry.id   AF-A0A1C7HV55-F1
#
_cell.length_a   1.000
_cell.length_b   1.000
_cell.length_c   1.000
_cell.angle_alpha   90.00
_cell.angle_beta   90.00
_cell.angle_gamma   90.00
#
_symmetry.space_group_name_H-M   'P 1'
#
loop_
_entity.id
_entity.type
_entity.pdbx_description
1 polymer ?
#
loop_
_entity_poly.entity_id
_entity_poly.type
_entity_poly.pdbx_seq_one_letter_code
_entity_poly.pdbx_strand_id
1 'polypeptide(L)'
;MAKEKGSFKEFLSAVAPEYQAFVEKLNNKLIKQGCDLVIKEAKSGYAASYQLEKKTVMNWVFRKSGVLARIYGDNAGKYEDIIASLPAEMQKKMTTSRDCKRLIDPTACSDTCVKGFVYTLNGDTHKKCRNDGMFFLLTNETAEHIARLVCAEVTVRKSAS
;
A
#
# COMPACT_ATOMS: atom_id res chain seq x y z
N MET A 1 3.74 15.71 -17.76
CA MET A 1 2.47 15.29 -18.41
C MET A 1 2.63 14.23 -19.51
N ALA A 2 3.33 14.46 -20.63
CA ALA A 2 3.43 13.44 -21.71
C ALA A 2 4.32 12.23 -21.33
N LYS A 3 5.47 12.49 -20.69
CA LYS A 3 6.41 11.45 -20.22
C LYS A 3 5.82 10.55 -19.13
N GLU A 4 5.02 11.12 -18.23
CA GLU A 4 4.32 10.37 -17.16
C GLU A 4 3.19 9.49 -17.71
N LYS A 5 2.49 9.95 -18.76
CA LYS A 5 1.50 9.12 -19.46
C LYS A 5 2.14 7.97 -20.22
N GLY A 6 3.34 8.17 -20.78
CA GLY A 6 4.12 7.11 -21.43
C GLY A 6 4.55 6.03 -20.45
N SER A 7 5.19 6.43 -19.34
CA SER A 7 5.67 5.48 -18.32
C SER A 7 4.55 4.73 -17.62
N PHE A 8 3.36 5.32 -17.47
CA PHE A 8 2.20 4.61 -16.91
C PHE A 8 1.68 3.51 -17.84
N LYS A 9 1.61 3.76 -19.16
CA LYS A 9 1.20 2.73 -20.12
C LYS A 9 2.16 1.54 -20.12
N GLU A 10 3.46 1.80 -20.09
CA GLU A 10 4.48 0.75 -20.02
C GLU A 10 4.37 -0.06 -18.72
N PHE A 11 4.21 0.61 -17.58
CA PHE A 11 3.92 -0.05 -16.31
C PHE A 11 2.65 -0.91 -16.39
N LEU A 12 1.57 -0.37 -16.95
CA LEU A 12 0.29 -1.07 -17.05
C LEU A 12 0.38 -2.31 -17.95
N SER A 13 1.11 -2.22 -19.07
CA SER A 13 1.37 -3.35 -19.95
C SER A 13 2.16 -4.48 -19.28
N ALA A 14 2.94 -4.19 -18.24
CA ALA A 14 3.62 -5.21 -17.45
C ALA A 14 2.71 -5.89 -16.42
N VAL A 15 1.56 -5.29 -16.08
CA VAL A 15 0.54 -5.90 -15.21
C VAL A 15 -0.24 -6.94 -16.02
N ALA A 16 -0.58 -8.08 -15.39
CA ALA A 16 -1.38 -9.12 -16.03
C ALA A 16 -2.71 -8.55 -16.57
N PRO A 17 -3.14 -8.90 -17.81
CA PRO A 17 -4.26 -8.26 -18.50
C PRO A 17 -5.55 -8.17 -17.68
N GLU A 18 -5.87 -9.21 -16.92
CA GLU A 18 -7.06 -9.29 -16.07
C GLU A 18 -7.11 -8.22 -14.98
N TYR A 19 -5.97 -7.66 -14.57
CA TYR A 19 -5.88 -6.65 -13.53
C TYR A 19 -5.67 -5.22 -14.06
N GLN A 20 -5.42 -5.05 -15.36
CA GLN A 20 -5.08 -3.73 -15.93
C GLN A 20 -6.22 -2.72 -15.74
N ALA A 21 -7.48 -3.12 -16.02
CA ALA A 21 -8.64 -2.24 -15.84
C ALA A 21 -8.79 -1.76 -14.38
N PHE A 22 -8.54 -2.65 -13.42
CA PHE A 22 -8.56 -2.29 -12.00
C PHE A 22 -7.42 -1.32 -11.64
N VAL A 23 -6.19 -1.58 -12.11
CA VAL A 23 -5.04 -0.73 -11.83
C VAL A 23 -5.23 0.67 -12.40
N GLU A 24 -5.81 0.79 -13.61
CA GLU A 24 -6.15 2.07 -14.22
C GLU A 24 -7.25 2.81 -13.43
N LYS A 25 -8.31 2.10 -13.02
CA LYS A 25 -9.36 2.64 -12.15
C LYS A 25 -8.79 3.18 -10.83
N LEU A 26 -7.93 2.41 -10.17
CA LEU A 26 -7.29 2.81 -8.91
C LEU A 26 -6.34 3.99 -9.10
N ASN A 27 -5.56 4.01 -10.19
CA ASN A 27 -4.75 5.16 -10.56
C ASN A 27 -5.59 6.44 -10.63
N ASN A 28 -6.66 6.43 -11.43
CA ASN A 28 -7.52 7.60 -11.60
C ASN A 28 -8.12 8.08 -10.27
N LYS A 29 -8.50 7.15 -9.40
CA LYS A 29 -9.02 7.46 -8.06
C LYS A 29 -7.96 8.15 -7.18
N LEU A 30 -6.73 7.62 -7.15
CA LEU A 30 -5.65 8.18 -6.33
C LEU A 30 -5.17 9.54 -6.85
N ILE A 31 -5.05 9.71 -8.17
CA ILE A 31 -4.73 11.03 -8.77
C ILE A 31 -5.82 12.04 -8.42
N LYS A 32 -7.11 11.68 -8.51
CA LYS A 32 -8.23 12.55 -8.11
C LYS A 32 -8.20 12.91 -6.62
N GLN A 33 -7.67 12.03 -5.77
CA GLN A 33 -7.47 12.32 -4.35
C GLN A 33 -6.25 13.21 -4.09
N GLY A 34 -5.45 13.54 -5.11
CA GLY A 34 -4.28 14.42 -5.00
C GLY A 34 -2.97 13.67 -4.79
N CYS A 35 -2.92 12.37 -5.10
CA CYS A 35 -1.65 11.65 -5.15
C CYS A 35 -0.91 11.93 -6.46
N ASP A 36 0.41 12.02 -6.37
CA ASP A 36 1.32 11.95 -7.51
C ASP A 36 1.73 10.50 -7.76
N LEU A 37 1.81 10.10 -9.02
CA LEU A 37 2.35 8.80 -9.42
C LEU A 37 3.79 8.95 -9.90
N VAL A 38 4.72 8.32 -9.19
CA VAL A 38 6.13 8.25 -9.54
C VAL A 38 6.48 6.85 -10.00
N ILE A 39 6.86 6.70 -11.28
CA ILE A 39 7.27 5.42 -11.85
C ILE A 39 8.77 5.46 -12.11
N LYS A 40 9.47 4.41 -11.66
CA LYS A 40 10.89 4.18 -11.94
C LYS A 40 11.06 2.77 -12.48
N GLU A 41 11.99 2.60 -13.42
CA GLU A 41 12.46 1.27 -13.79
C GLU A 41 13.23 0.63 -12.63
N ALA A 42 13.10 -0.67 -12.49
CA ALA A 42 13.78 -1.47 -11.49
C ALA A 42 14.26 -2.78 -12.11
N LYS A 43 15.18 -3.47 -11.43
CA LYS A 43 15.74 -4.77 -11.88
C LYS A 43 14.69 -5.83 -12.22
N SER A 44 13.45 -5.70 -11.73
CA SER A 44 12.36 -6.66 -11.94
C SER A 44 11.11 -6.02 -12.54
N GLY A 45 11.27 -5.02 -13.42
CA GLY A 45 10.17 -4.32 -14.08
C GLY A 45 10.09 -2.87 -13.61
N TYR A 46 8.99 -2.50 -12.98
CA TYR A 46 8.73 -1.11 -12.57
C TYR A 46 8.50 -1.01 -11.06
N ALA A 47 8.89 0.12 -10.49
CA ALA A 47 8.46 0.57 -9.18
C ALA A 47 7.52 1.76 -9.38
N ALA A 48 6.22 1.53 -9.25
CA ALA A 48 5.20 2.57 -9.31
C ALA A 48 4.78 2.95 -7.89
N SER A 49 4.97 4.21 -7.52
CA SER A 49 4.78 4.74 -6.17
C SER A 49 3.75 5.85 -6.20
N TYR A 50 2.67 5.72 -5.44
CA TYR A 50 1.75 6.81 -5.18
C TYR A 50 2.23 7.60 -3.97
N GLN A 51 2.33 8.92 -4.11
CA GLN A 51 2.79 9.83 -3.08
C GLN A 51 1.73 10.89 -2.81
N LEU A 52 1.53 11.22 -1.54
CA LEU A 52 0.76 12.38 -1.12
C LEU A 52 1.71 13.32 -0.39
N GLU A 53 1.83 14.57 -0.82
CA GLU A 53 2.76 15.56 -0.25
C GLU A 53 4.20 15.00 -0.13
N LYS A 54 4.70 14.37 -1.20
CA LYS A 54 6.03 13.72 -1.28
C LYS A 54 6.22 12.50 -0.36
N LYS A 55 5.20 12.10 0.42
CA LYS A 55 5.25 10.88 1.24
C LYS A 55 4.54 9.73 0.52
N THR A 56 5.24 8.63 0.31
CA THR A 56 4.65 7.44 -0.32
C THR A 56 3.53 6.86 0.54
N VAL A 57 2.38 6.62 -0.08
CA VAL A 57 1.20 5.95 0.51
C VAL A 57 1.08 4.51 0.05
N MET A 58 1.52 4.21 -1.17
CA MET A 58 1.47 2.85 -1.72
C MET A 58 2.50 2.65 -2.82
N ASN A 59 3.06 1.45 -2.89
CA ASN A 59 3.84 0.99 -4.03
C ASN A 59 3.20 -0.23 -4.69
N TRP A 60 3.22 -0.28 -6.01
CA TRP A 60 3.17 -1.53 -6.75
C TRP A 60 4.56 -2.15 -6.81
N VAL A 61 4.63 -3.43 -6.46
CA VAL A 61 5.88 -4.18 -6.33
C VAL A 61 5.77 -5.47 -7.13
N PHE A 62 6.53 -5.57 -8.22
CA PHE A 62 6.60 -6.79 -9.01
C PHE A 62 7.42 -7.87 -8.31
N ARG A 63 6.90 -9.10 -8.34
CA ARG A 63 7.52 -10.34 -7.87
C ARG A 63 7.22 -11.47 -8.85
N LYS A 64 7.92 -12.59 -8.70
CA LYS A 64 7.64 -13.82 -9.46
C LYS A 64 6.20 -14.29 -9.31
N SER A 65 5.58 -14.06 -8.15
CA SER A 65 4.19 -14.46 -7.85
C SER A 65 3.13 -13.49 -8.40
N GLY A 66 3.53 -12.41 -9.09
CA GLY A 66 2.64 -11.35 -9.55
C GLY A 66 2.94 -9.99 -8.91
N VAL A 67 1.98 -9.08 -9.04
CA VAL A 67 2.10 -7.69 -8.57
C VAL A 67 1.52 -7.57 -7.17
N LEU A 68 2.27 -6.99 -6.24
CA LEU A 68 1.81 -6.75 -4.88
C LEU A 68 1.61 -5.26 -4.61
N ALA A 69 0.56 -4.94 -3.86
CA ALA A 69 0.35 -3.64 -3.25
C ALA A 69 1.04 -3.60 -1.88
N ARG A 70 2.05 -2.75 -1.72
CA ARG A 70 2.57 -2.36 -0.40
C ARG A 70 1.92 -1.05 -0.01
N ILE A 71 1.04 -1.08 0.99
CA ILE A 71 0.37 0.11 1.52
C ILE A 71 1.11 0.55 2.78
N TYR A 72 1.38 1.84 2.89
CA TYR A 72 2.01 2.43 4.06
C TYR A 72 0.95 2.97 5.01
N GLY A 73 0.34 2.06 5.78
CA GLY A 73 -0.76 2.35 6.71
C GLY A 73 -0.33 3.09 7.97
N ASP A 74 0.38 4.21 7.84
CA ASP A 74 0.86 5.03 8.95
C ASP A 74 -0.29 5.47 9.89
N ASN A 75 -1.52 5.51 9.36
CA ASN A 75 -2.72 5.88 10.08
C ASN A 75 -3.71 4.71 10.28
N ALA A 76 -3.24 3.45 10.25
CA ALA A 76 -4.10 2.26 10.34
C ALA A 76 -5.13 2.29 11.49
N GLY A 77 -4.74 2.82 12.66
CA GLY A 77 -5.65 2.99 13.80
C GLY A 77 -6.80 3.99 13.59
N LYS A 78 -6.87 4.71 12.47
CA LYS A 78 -7.95 5.65 12.14
C LYS A 78 -8.97 5.09 11.14
N TYR A 79 -8.78 3.86 10.65
CA TYR A 79 -9.69 3.18 9.74
C TYR A 79 -9.79 1.67 10.08
N GLU A 80 -9.85 1.38 11.38
CA GLU A 80 -9.90 0.01 11.91
C GLU A 80 -11.16 -0.75 11.47
N ASP A 81 -12.28 -0.04 11.23
CA ASP A 81 -13.51 -0.58 10.65
C ASP A 81 -13.27 -1.16 9.24
N ILE A 82 -12.47 -0.46 8.42
CA ILE A 82 -12.08 -0.95 7.10
C ILE A 82 -11.20 -2.19 7.22
N ILE A 83 -10.28 -2.21 8.20
CA ILE A 83 -9.41 -3.37 8.47
C ILE A 83 -10.24 -4.57 8.95
N ALA A 84 -11.20 -4.35 9.86
CA ALA A 84 -12.11 -5.39 10.35
C ALA A 84 -13.05 -5.94 9.27
N SER A 85 -13.34 -5.14 8.24
CA SER A 85 -14.15 -5.56 7.07
C SER A 85 -13.37 -6.33 5.99
N LEU A 86 -12.06 -6.55 6.17
CA LEU A 86 -11.26 -7.29 5.21
C LEU A 86 -11.59 -8.79 5.23
N PRO A 87 -11.36 -9.52 4.14
CA PRO A 87 -11.44 -10.97 4.13
C PRO A 87 -10.51 -11.60 5.18
N ALA A 88 -10.91 -12.75 5.73
CA ALA A 88 -10.18 -13.45 6.77
C ALA A 88 -8.70 -13.71 6.41
N GLU A 89 -8.42 -14.08 5.16
CA GLU A 89 -7.03 -14.30 4.71
C GLU A 89 -6.21 -13.01 4.67
N MET A 90 -6.80 -11.86 4.34
CA MET A 90 -6.11 -10.57 4.40
C MET A 90 -5.86 -10.16 5.85
N GLN A 91 -6.85 -10.33 6.74
CA GLN A 91 -6.67 -10.09 8.17
C GLN A 91 -5.57 -10.96 8.75
N LYS A 92 -5.60 -12.27 8.47
CA LYS A 92 -4.56 -13.23 8.88
C LYS A 92 -3.19 -12.84 8.37
N LYS A 93 -3.08 -12.37 7.12
CA LYS A 93 -1.82 -11.87 6.57
C LYS A 93 -1.30 -10.66 7.34
N MET A 94 -2.18 -9.73 7.72
CA MET A 94 -1.79 -8.57 8.53
C MET A 94 -1.35 -8.99 9.93
N THR A 95 -2.10 -9.84 10.62
CA THR A 95 -1.80 -10.25 12.00
C THR A 95 -0.56 -11.13 12.12
N THR A 96 -0.27 -11.94 11.10
CA THR A 96 0.95 -12.78 11.03
C THR A 96 2.17 -12.10 10.42
N SER A 97 2.01 -10.88 9.88
CA SER A 97 3.14 -10.08 9.39
C SER A 97 4.11 -9.71 10.51
N ARG A 98 5.35 -9.35 10.14
CA ARG A 98 6.39 -9.03 11.12
C ARG A 98 6.01 -7.87 12.01
N ASP A 99 6.23 -8.05 13.32
CA ASP A 99 6.09 -6.96 14.27
C ASP A 99 7.11 -5.86 14.00
N CYS A 100 6.72 -4.63 14.29
CA CYS A 100 7.62 -3.50 14.21
C CYS A 100 8.56 -3.51 15.40
N LYS A 101 9.79 -3.99 15.17
CA LYS A 101 10.86 -3.95 16.17
C LYS A 101 11.06 -2.53 16.73
N ARG A 102 11.03 -1.49 15.88
CA ARG A 102 11.18 -0.09 16.33
C ARG A 102 10.07 0.42 17.27
N LEU A 103 8.87 -0.16 17.21
CA LEU A 103 7.77 0.16 18.13
C LEU A 103 7.86 -0.62 19.46
N ILE A 104 8.75 -1.62 19.52
CA ILE A 104 9.01 -2.44 20.72
C ILE A 104 10.29 -1.93 21.39
N ASP A 105 11.36 -1.77 20.62
CA ASP A 105 12.66 -1.23 20.99
C ASP A 105 13.07 -0.15 19.95
N PRO A 106 13.15 1.14 20.35
CA PRO A 106 13.50 2.25 19.46
C PRO A 106 14.83 2.11 18.72
N THR A 107 15.75 1.26 19.19
CA THR A 107 17.10 1.04 18.65
C THR A 107 17.22 -0.21 17.76
N ALA A 108 16.19 -1.06 17.72
CA ALA A 108 16.23 -2.37 17.04
C ALA A 108 16.13 -2.32 15.50
N CYS A 109 16.15 -1.13 14.89
CA CYS A 109 16.07 -0.93 13.44
C CYS A 109 17.10 0.11 13.00
N SER A 110 17.39 0.17 11.69
CA SER A 110 18.25 1.22 11.14
C SER A 110 17.75 2.62 11.52
N ASP A 111 18.69 3.54 11.66
CA ASP A 111 18.43 4.97 11.89
C ASP A 111 17.39 5.55 10.91
N THR A 112 17.47 5.14 9.64
CA THR A 112 16.57 5.49 8.52
C THR A 112 15.17 4.87 8.57
N CYS A 113 14.88 3.97 9.52
CA CYS A 113 13.59 3.30 9.62
C CYS A 113 12.47 4.25 10.07
N VAL A 114 11.47 4.48 9.22
CA VAL A 114 10.34 5.42 9.47
C VAL A 114 9.27 4.86 10.43
N LYS A 115 9.64 3.94 11.34
CA LYS A 115 8.76 3.15 12.24
C LYS A 115 7.59 2.44 11.52
N GLY A 116 6.93 1.54 12.27
CA GLY A 116 5.75 0.81 11.83
C GLY A 116 4.46 1.56 12.11
N PHE A 117 3.36 0.83 12.12
CA PHE A 117 2.03 1.35 12.45
C PHE A 117 1.33 0.46 13.48
N VAL A 118 0.27 1.02 14.09
CA VAL A 118 -0.53 0.36 15.12
C VAL A 118 -1.98 0.36 14.69
N TYR A 119 -2.68 -0.75 14.92
CA TYR A 119 -4.13 -0.89 14.73
C TYR A 119 -4.70 -1.94 15.68
N THR A 120 -5.99 -1.87 15.93
CA THR A 120 -6.77 -2.83 16.69
C THR A 120 -7.56 -3.72 15.74
N LEU A 121 -7.59 -5.03 16.01
CA LEU A 121 -8.43 -5.98 15.28
C LEU A 121 -8.88 -7.07 16.25
N ASN A 122 -10.18 -7.36 16.29
CA ASN A 122 -10.77 -8.38 17.17
C ASN A 122 -10.41 -8.22 18.66
N GLY A 123 -10.21 -6.99 19.12
CA GLY A 123 -9.81 -6.67 20.49
C GLY A 123 -8.30 -6.66 20.75
N ASP A 124 -7.49 -7.12 19.79
CA ASP A 124 -6.03 -7.16 19.91
C ASP A 124 -5.35 -5.93 19.28
N THR A 125 -4.38 -5.36 19.98
CA THR A 125 -3.53 -4.30 19.43
C THR A 125 -2.34 -4.90 18.69
N HIS A 126 -2.22 -4.61 17.40
CA HIS A 126 -1.13 -5.07 16.55
C HIS A 126 -0.16 -3.94 16.22
N LYS A 127 1.16 -4.19 16.38
CA LYS A 127 2.24 -3.26 16.05
C LYS A 127 3.04 -3.80 14.86
N LYS A 128 2.69 -3.44 13.63
CA LYS A 128 3.22 -4.10 12.42
C LYS A 128 4.25 -3.28 11.68
N CYS A 129 5.24 -3.98 11.10
CA CYS A 129 6.30 -3.37 10.33
C CYS A 129 5.74 -2.69 9.08
N ARG A 130 6.12 -1.42 8.86
CA ARG A 130 5.67 -0.60 7.73
C ARG A 130 5.85 -1.26 6.35
N ASN A 131 6.91 -2.05 6.18
CA ASN A 131 7.23 -2.68 4.90
C ASN A 131 6.52 -4.01 4.63
N ASP A 132 5.85 -4.56 5.65
CA ASP A 132 5.33 -5.93 5.64
C ASP A 132 3.84 -5.99 5.99
N GLY A 133 3.38 -5.12 6.90
CA GLY A 133 2.09 -5.22 7.56
C GLY A 133 0.88 -5.07 6.65
N MET A 134 1.01 -4.37 5.53
CA MET A 134 -0.02 -4.28 4.50
C MET A 134 0.63 -4.52 3.14
N PHE A 135 0.98 -5.78 2.88
CA PHE A 135 1.63 -6.20 1.63
C PHE A 135 0.85 -7.32 0.95
N PHE A 136 -0.05 -6.96 0.03
CA PHE A 136 -1.05 -7.89 -0.54
C PHE A 136 -0.76 -8.20 -2.01
N LEU A 137 -0.95 -9.46 -2.40
CA LEU A 137 -0.95 -9.83 -3.81
C LEU A 137 -2.21 -9.28 -4.46
N LEU A 138 -2.10 -8.70 -5.64
CA LEU A 138 -3.24 -8.28 -6.43
C LEU A 138 -3.91 -9.51 -7.05
N THR A 139 -5.14 -9.77 -6.65
CA THR A 139 -6.04 -10.81 -7.20
C THR A 139 -7.44 -10.21 -7.31
N ASN A 140 -8.36 -10.93 -7.95
CA ASN A 140 -9.77 -10.52 -8.02
C ASN A 140 -10.40 -10.36 -6.63
N GLU A 141 -9.98 -11.18 -5.66
CA GLU A 141 -10.47 -11.12 -4.29
C GLU A 141 -9.89 -9.94 -3.51
N THR A 142 -8.62 -9.58 -3.72
CA THR A 142 -7.96 -8.54 -2.92
C THR A 142 -8.06 -7.13 -3.52
N ALA A 143 -8.35 -7.01 -4.81
CA ALA A 143 -8.28 -5.75 -5.56
C ALA A 143 -9.07 -4.61 -4.90
N GLU A 144 -10.38 -4.78 -4.72
CA GLU A 144 -11.22 -3.73 -4.15
C GLU A 144 -10.86 -3.45 -2.67
N HIS A 145 -10.38 -4.44 -1.91
CA HIS A 145 -9.91 -4.24 -0.54
C HIS A 145 -8.61 -3.44 -0.48
N ILE A 146 -7.67 -3.68 -1.41
CA ILE A 146 -6.46 -2.87 -1.59
C ILE A 146 -6.87 -1.43 -1.84
N ALA A 147 -7.83 -1.19 -2.76
CA ALA A 147 -8.33 0.14 -3.07
C ALA A 147 -8.95 0.83 -1.84
N ARG A 148 -9.75 0.11 -1.04
CA ARG A 148 -10.34 0.67 0.20
C ARG A 148 -9.25 1.10 1.18
N LEU A 149 -8.26 0.24 1.44
CA LEU A 149 -7.17 0.52 2.39
C LEU A 149 -6.34 1.74 1.99
N VAL A 150 -5.87 1.81 0.73
CA VAL A 150 -5.04 2.93 0.27
C VAL A 150 -5.85 4.24 0.21
N CYS A 151 -7.12 4.20 -0.20
CA CYS A 151 -7.96 5.40 -0.21
C CYS A 151 -8.26 5.90 1.20
N ALA A 152 -8.41 5.01 2.18
CA ALA A 152 -8.59 5.39 3.58
C ALA A 152 -7.35 6.09 4.13
N GLU A 153 -6.16 5.51 3.90
CA GLU A 153 -4.88 6.12 4.29
C GLU A 153 -4.70 7.52 3.66
N VAL A 154 -5.00 7.67 2.37
CA VAL A 154 -4.94 8.97 1.68
C VAL A 154 -5.94 9.96 2.29
N THR A 155 -7.18 9.54 2.53
CA THR A 155 -8.23 10.39 3.11
C THR A 155 -7.80 10.92 4.48
N VAL A 156 -7.31 10.02 5.34
CA VAL A 156 -6.87 10.37 6.68
C VAL A 156 -5.66 11.30 6.68
N ARG A 157 -4.70 11.10 5.77
CA ARG A 157 -3.55 12.02 5.64
C ARG A 157 -4.01 13.42 5.24
N LYS A 158 -4.95 13.53 4.29
CA LYS A 158 -5.48 14.82 3.85
C LYS A 158 -6.23 15.57 4.95
N SER A 159 -6.94 14.86 5.83
CA SER A 159 -7.65 15.49 6.95
C SER A 159 -6.71 15.93 8.08
N ALA A 160 -5.44 15.54 8.04
CA ALA A 160 -4.43 15.89 9.04
C ALA A 160 -3.43 16.96 8.54
N SER A 161 -3.51 17.34 7.27
CA SER A 161 -2.77 18.44 6.63
C SER A 161 -3.54 19.75 6.70
#